data_AF-A0A368T337-F1
#
_entry.id   AF-A0A368T337-F1
#
_cell.length_a   1.000
_cell.length_b   1.000
_cell.length_c   1.000
_cell.angle_alpha   90.00
_cell.angle_beta   90.00
_cell.angle_gamma   90.00
#
_symmetry.space_group_name_H-M   'P 1'
#
loop_
_entity.id
_entity.type
_entity.pdbx_description
1 polymer ?
#
loop_
_entity_poly.entity_id
_entity_poly.type
_entity_poly.pdbx_seq_one_letter_code
_entity_poly.pdbx_strand_id
1 'polypeptide(L)' 'MASTPEWHKSSYSGGNAGACVEVAETNRDVYVRDTQHRHHGHLAFPSTEWAAFLRDLKLGHL' A
#
# COMPACT_ATOMS: atom_id res chain seq x y z
N MET A 1 9.80 -21.08 -2.54
CA MET A 1 9.20 -20.19 -3.54
C MET A 1 8.55 -19.05 -2.78
N ALA A 2 9.08 -17.83 -2.87
CA ALA A 2 8.43 -16.68 -2.25
C ALA A 2 7.08 -16.45 -2.95
N SER A 3 5.98 -16.35 -2.21
CA SER A 3 4.68 -16.02 -2.77
C SER A 3 4.73 -14.60 -3.34
N THR A 4 4.35 -14.44 -4.60
CA THR A 4 4.21 -13.13 -5.22
C THR A 4 3.15 -12.34 -4.45
N PRO A 5 3.41 -11.08 -4.05
CA PRO A 5 2.39 -10.28 -3.36
C PRO A 5 1.15 -10.08 -4.24
N GLU A 6 -0.03 -10.19 -3.64
CA GLU A 6 -1.30 -9.97 -4.32
C GLU A 6 -1.61 -8.46 -4.38
N TRP A 7 -1.34 -7.85 -5.53
CA TRP A 7 -1.52 -6.41 -5.73
C TRP A 7 -2.95 -6.06 -6.13
N HIS A 8 -3.53 -5.06 -5.48
CA HIS A 8 -4.80 -4.44 -5.88
C HIS A 8 -4.67 -2.91 -5.94
N LYS A 9 -5.55 -2.26 -6.71
CA LYS A 9 -5.56 -0.79 -6.85
C LYS A 9 -6.35 -0.18 -5.70
N SER A 10 -5.82 0.89 -5.11
CA SER A 10 -6.53 1.64 -4.08
C SER A 10 -7.76 2.34 -4.66
N SER A 11 -8.92 2.10 -4.07
CA SER A 11 -10.20 2.77 -4.40
C SER A 11 -10.17 4.27 -4.13
N TYR A 12 -9.27 4.74 -3.26
CA TYR A 12 -9.08 6.16 -2.94
C TYR A 12 -8.20 6.90 -3.95
N SER A 13 -7.53 6.17 -4.85
CA SER A 13 -6.62 6.78 -5.83
C SER A 13 -7.28 7.08 -7.18
N GLY A 14 -8.58 6.79 -7.34
CA GLY A 14 -9.34 6.96 -8.58
C GLY A 14 -9.85 8.40 -8.78
N GLY A 15 -8.96 9.33 -9.09
CA GLY A 15 -9.33 10.67 -9.59
C GLY A 15 -9.51 10.71 -11.12
N ASN A 16 -9.56 11.92 -11.70
CA ASN A 16 -9.74 12.16 -13.14
C ASN A 16 -8.69 11.50 -14.07
N ALA A 17 -7.57 11.00 -13.53
CA ALA A 17 -6.47 10.39 -14.28
C ALA A 17 -6.32 8.87 -14.03
N GLY A 18 -7.27 8.23 -13.34
CA GLY A 18 -7.22 6.81 -12.99
C GLY A 18 -6.51 6.53 -11.66
N ALA A 19 -6.54 5.25 -11.23
CA ALA A 19 -5.99 4.80 -9.94
C ALA A 19 -4.45 4.68 -9.97
N CYS A 20 -3.76 5.63 -9.34
CA CYS A 20 -2.29 5.74 -9.35
C CYS A 20 -1.57 4.93 -8.27
N VAL A 21 -2.29 4.29 -7.33
CA VAL A 21 -1.66 3.52 -6.23
C VAL A 21 -2.12 2.06 -6.24
N GLU A 22 -1.15 1.15 -6.14
CA GLU A 22 -1.36 -0.27 -5.86
C GLU A 22 -0.82 -0.63 -4.47
N VAL A 23 -1.55 -1.50 -3.77
CA VAL A 23 -1.20 -2.01 -2.45
C VAL A 23 -1.21 -3.53 -2.48
N ALA A 24 -0.32 -4.17 -1.74
CA ALA A 24 -0.36 -5.60 -1.48
C ALA A 24 -0.10 -5.87 0.01
N GLU A 25 -1.07 -6.44 0.69
CA GLU A 25 -0.95 -6.86 2.08
C GLU A 25 -0.48 -8.31 2.18
N THR A 26 0.47 -8.56 3.07
CA THR A 26 0.91 -9.91 3.45
C THR A 26 0.89 -10.06 4.96
N ASN A 27 1.19 -11.27 5.45
CA ASN A 27 1.28 -11.51 6.89
C ASN A 27 2.39 -10.69 7.57
N ARG A 28 3.47 -10.35 6.83
CA ARG A 28 4.65 -9.69 7.40
C ARG A 28 4.74 -8.22 7.03
N ASP A 29 4.42 -7.90 5.78
CA ASP A 29 4.66 -6.59 5.21
C ASP A 29 3.46 -6.11 4.40
N VAL A 30 3.33 -4.79 4.33
CA VAL A 30 2.43 -4.08 3.41
C VAL A 30 3.29 -3.35 2.40
N TYR A 31 3.02 -3.59 1.13
CA TYR A 31 3.73 -2.97 0.02
C TYR A 31 2.86 -1.92 -0.65
N VAL A 32 3.46 -0.78 -1.00
CA VAL A 32 2.77 0.32 -1.68
C VAL A 32 3.61 0.77 -2.86
N ARG A 33 2.99 0.91 -4.04
CA ARG A 33 3.69 1.38 -5.24
C ARG A 33 2.83 2.27 -6.12
N ASP A 34 3.51 2.95 -7.03
CA ASP A 34 2.92 3.69 -8.13
C ASP A 34 2.45 2.71 -9.23
N THR A 35 1.17 2.78 -9.59
CA THR A 35 0.55 1.95 -10.64
C THR A 35 1.20 2.19 -12.02
N GLN A 36 1.56 3.43 -12.33
CA GLN A 36 2.11 3.86 -13.62
C GLN A 36 3.62 3.58 -13.69
N HIS A 37 4.31 3.62 -12.56
CA HIS A 37 5.77 3.47 -12.48
C HIS A 37 6.20 2.21 -11.70
N ARG A 38 5.56 1.06 -11.94
CA ARG A 38 5.86 -0.22 -11.24
C ARG A 38 7.32 -0.66 -11.25
N HIS A 39 8.07 -0.23 -12.27
CA HIS A 39 9.48 -0.57 -12.45
C HIS A 39 10.42 0.19 -11.52
N HIS A 40 9.96 1.28 -10.88
CA HIS A 40 10.70 2.01 -9.86
C HIS A 40 10.72 1.28 -8.50
N GLY A 41 10.02 0.14 -8.38
CA GLY A 41 9.95 -0.66 -7.15
C GLY A 41 8.73 -0.31 -6.30
N HIS A 42 8.83 -0.57 -5.00
CA HIS A 42 7.76 -0.34 -4.04
C HIS A 42 8.33 0.03 -2.67
N LEU A 43 7.52 0.73 -1.87
CA LEU A 43 7.76 0.87 -0.44
C LEU A 43 7.31 -0.39 0.28
N ALA A 44 7.96 -0.72 1.39
CA ALA A 44 7.63 -1.87 2.23
C ALA A 44 7.57 -1.43 3.69
N PHE A 45 6.48 -1.78 4.36
CA PHE A 45 6.24 -1.47 5.76
C PHE A 45 5.93 -2.75 6.52
N PRO A 46 6.48 -2.98 7.73
CA PRO A 46 6.04 -4.07 8.57
C PRO A 46 4.53 -3.94 8.86
N SER A 47 3.80 -5.07 8.85
CA SER A 47 2.35 -5.10 9.03
C SER A 47 1.91 -4.48 10.37
N THR A 48 2.72 -4.61 11.42
CA THR A 48 2.48 -4.01 12.74
C THR A 48 2.55 -2.48 12.72
N GLU A 49 3.55 -1.93 12.03
CA GLU A 49 3.74 -0.47 11.91
C GLU A 49 2.66 0.15 11.02
N TRP A 50 2.30 -0.52 9.93
CA TRP A 50 1.19 -0.09 9.08
C TRP A 50 -0.12 -0.01 9.86
N ALA A 51 -0.42 -1.03 10.69
CA ALA A 51 -1.60 -1.04 11.54
C ALA A 51 -1.57 0.09 12.58
N ALA A 52 -0.43 0.36 13.20
CA ALA A 52 -0.25 1.45 14.14
C ALA A 52 -0.47 2.82 13.46
N PHE A 53 0.15 3.04 12.31
CA PHE A 53 -0.02 4.24 11.49
C PHE A 53 -1.49 4.49 11.15
N LEU A 54 -2.21 3.49 10.64
CA LEU A 54 -3.62 3.63 10.29
C LEU A 54 -4.51 3.90 11.52
N ARG A 55 -4.19 3.32 12.67
CA ARG A 55 -4.90 3.59 13.93
C ARG A 55 -4.73 5.05 14.34
N ASP A 56 -3.49 5.54 14.34
CA ASP A 56 -3.19 6.90 14.81
C ASP A 56 -3.76 7.95 13.84
N LEU A 57 -3.74 7.68 12.53
CA LEU A 57 -4.44 8.47 11.52
C LEU A 57 -5.95 8.57 11.79
N LYS A 58 -6.61 7.44 12.10
CA LYS A 58 -8.06 7.41 12.39
C LYS A 58 -8.43 8.14 13.67
N LEU A 59 -7.51 8.19 14.64
CA LEU A 59 -7.70 8.89 15.92
C LEU A 59 -7.32 10.38 15.85
N GLY A 60 -6.74 10.84 14.73
CA GLY A 60 -6.30 12.23 14.58
C GLY A 60 -5.07 12.57 15.42
N HIS A 61 -4.19 11.59 15.66
CA HIS A 61 -2.95 11.76 16.42
C HIS A 61 -1.74 12.13 15.54
N LEU A 62 -1.98 12.38 14.25
CA LEU A 62 -0.99 12.79 13.25
C LEU A 62 -1.39 14.13 12.62
#